data_AF-A0A9E2RIE3-F1
#
_entry.id   AF-A0A9E2RIE3-F1
#
_cell.length_a   1.000
_cell.length_b   1.000
_cell.length_c   1.000
_cell.angle_alpha   90.00
_cell.angle_beta   90.00
_cell.angle_gamma   90.00
#
_symmetry.space_group_name_H-M   'P 1'
#
loop_
_entity.id
_entity.type
_entity.pdbx_description
1 polymer ?
#
loop_
_entity_poly.entity_id
_entity_poly.type
_entity_poly.pdbx_seq_one_letter_code
_entity_poly.pdbx_strand_id
1 'polypeptide(L)'
;IAMAMRDPRFIGKPEETVPRRLTLRISEQPSIQDLIPAEELALGCLLQGHDALPVLDAMGRDRPLFEQGLATLKTIERESPELGPFDGMVETETPALPTAAERSFSPTALERYATCPFQYFAEKVLRLEPVQRPRHDHLPPLTLGTLIHESLRLSYERLVLLQWPDDLLIEATVQSTVNVAVSDTFAAHAASQGTGHALLWTLACEQVTELVAAAVSSDQAEYQATGFRPVAFEAAAQGIVPLESDASTVFLKIHGTLDRVDYRAEPPALRIVDYKFKQGNEITAADRNLALSAVRGFRLQPPLYARMTLPSLPPPTDVQLLFLAPEWKQPIARSTFDAGLWTGHTGDMIRQTLSTLIQGIARREFFILPDGYCDYCEFSGACRRHDAMAWWRSYRSPQARVLRKLRKQKISDE
;
A
#
# COMPACT_ATOMS: atom_id res chain seq x y z
N ILE A 1 -6.80 33.42 40.84
CA ILE A 1 -7.35 34.68 40.27
C ILE A 1 -6.88 35.89 41.08
N ALA A 2 -7.19 36.03 42.36
CA ALA A 2 -6.81 37.22 43.15
C ALA A 2 -5.30 37.43 43.40
N MET A 3 -4.46 36.39 43.31
CA MET A 3 -3.00 36.54 43.43
C MET A 3 -2.26 36.76 42.10
N ALA A 4 -2.87 36.44 40.95
CA ALA A 4 -2.33 36.80 39.63
C ALA A 4 -2.57 38.27 39.29
N MET A 5 -3.60 38.89 39.91
CA MET A 5 -3.95 40.30 39.74
C MET A 5 -3.08 41.30 40.54
N ARG A 6 -2.08 40.82 41.28
CA ARG A 6 -1.18 41.67 42.08
C ARG A 6 0.27 41.67 41.59
N ASP A 7 0.53 41.08 40.43
CA ASP A 7 1.79 41.32 39.73
C ASP A 7 1.67 42.69 39.01
N PRO A 8 2.52 43.68 39.32
CA PRO A 8 2.47 45.00 38.68
C PRO A 8 2.69 44.96 37.16
N ARG A 9 3.04 43.80 36.59
CA ARG A 9 3.14 43.55 35.14
C ARG A 9 1.79 43.31 34.44
N PHE A 10 0.71 43.05 35.16
CA PHE A 10 -0.61 42.72 34.59
C PHE A 10 -1.72 43.70 35.00
N ILE A 11 -1.42 45.01 35.00
CA ILE A 11 -2.44 46.06 35.08
C ILE A 11 -3.09 46.17 33.70
N GLY A 12 -4.39 45.90 33.59
CA GLY A 12 -5.15 46.19 32.37
C GLY A 12 -5.07 47.68 32.05
N LYS A 13 -4.25 48.05 31.06
CA LYS A 13 -4.17 49.41 30.53
C LYS A 13 -5.51 49.76 29.81
N PRO A 14 -5.90 51.05 29.75
CA PRO A 14 -7.10 51.48 29.02
C PRO A 14 -7.05 51.02 27.56
N GLU A 15 -8.21 50.71 26.97
CA GLU A 15 -8.32 50.34 25.55
C GLU A 15 -7.61 51.39 24.67
N GLU A 16 -6.48 51.01 24.09
CA GLU A 16 -5.72 51.87 23.19
C GLU A 16 -6.21 51.63 21.76
N THR A 17 -6.88 52.62 21.17
CA THR A 17 -7.41 52.53 19.81
C THR A 17 -6.28 52.60 18.78
N VAL A 18 -5.96 51.46 18.16
CA VAL A 18 -4.94 51.37 17.11
C VAL A 18 -5.52 51.80 15.75
N PRO A 19 -4.95 52.81 15.05
CA PRO A 19 -5.46 53.26 13.76
C PRO A 19 -5.49 52.13 12.73
N ARG A 20 -6.47 52.07 11.82
CA ARG A 20 -6.52 51.01 10.78
C ARG A 20 -5.47 51.15 9.67
N ARG A 21 -4.99 52.36 9.39
CA ARG A 21 -4.05 52.64 8.30
C ARG A 21 -2.60 52.34 8.71
N LEU A 22 -1.90 51.55 7.90
CA LEU A 22 -0.53 51.09 8.17
C LEU A 22 0.49 52.24 8.32
N THR A 23 0.39 53.28 7.49
CA THR A 23 1.28 54.44 7.56
C THR A 23 1.14 55.24 8.85
N LEU A 24 -0.08 55.34 9.40
CA LEU A 24 -0.35 55.97 10.68
C LEU A 24 0.14 55.12 11.87
N ARG A 25 0.01 53.79 11.78
CA ARG A 25 0.57 52.87 12.79
C ARG A 25 2.10 52.99 12.92
N ILE A 26 2.79 53.12 11.79
CA ILE A 26 4.25 53.24 11.75
C ILE A 26 4.71 54.59 12.32
N SER A 27 3.98 55.67 12.05
CA SER A 27 4.31 57.01 12.56
C SER A 27 3.98 57.21 14.04
N GLU A 28 2.89 56.60 14.52
CA GLU A 28 2.42 56.78 15.90
C GLU A 28 3.11 55.86 16.90
N GLN A 29 3.83 54.81 16.44
CA GLN A 29 4.48 53.81 17.29
C GLN A 29 3.65 53.45 18.54
N PRO A 30 2.39 53.00 18.38
CA PRO A 30 1.52 52.71 19.52
C PRO A 30 2.20 51.73 20.48
N SER A 31 1.82 51.75 21.77
CA SER A 31 2.47 50.99 22.86
C SER A 31 2.32 49.46 22.76
N ILE A 32 2.09 48.94 21.56
CA ILE A 32 2.24 47.54 21.15
C ILE A 32 3.65 47.01 21.49
N GLN A 33 4.65 47.88 21.64
CA GLN A 33 5.98 47.49 22.15
C GLN A 33 5.95 46.94 23.59
N ASP A 34 4.95 47.31 24.41
CA ASP A 34 4.82 46.88 25.81
C ASP A 34 3.82 45.73 26.01
N LEU A 35 3.02 45.39 25.00
CA LEU A 35 1.91 44.45 25.11
C LEU A 35 2.12 43.28 24.16
N ILE A 36 2.87 42.30 24.66
CA ILE A 36 3.04 41.01 23.99
C ILE A 36 1.71 40.24 24.11
N PRO A 37 1.12 39.76 23.00
CA PRO A 37 -0.04 38.86 23.05
C PRO A 37 0.21 37.70 24.01
N ALA A 38 -0.82 37.22 24.73
CA ALA A 38 -0.63 36.16 25.72
C ALA A 38 0.04 34.89 25.13
N GLU A 39 -0.21 34.60 23.85
CA GLU A 39 0.46 33.52 23.10
C GLU A 39 1.96 33.77 22.91
N GLU A 40 2.35 34.99 22.52
CA GLU A 40 3.75 35.37 22.37
C GLU A 40 4.47 35.47 23.72
N LEU A 41 3.76 35.85 24.80
CA LEU A 41 4.29 35.88 26.15
C LEU A 41 4.56 34.46 26.65
N ALA A 42 3.61 33.53 26.45
CA ALA A 42 3.80 32.12 26.77
C ALA A 42 4.98 31.52 25.98
N LEU A 43 5.08 31.82 24.68
CA LEU A 43 6.21 31.40 23.85
C LEU A 43 7.54 31.98 24.35
N GLY A 44 7.57 33.27 24.69
CA GLY A 44 8.74 33.94 25.25
C GLY A 44 9.18 33.33 26.58
N CYS A 45 8.23 32.99 27.47
CA CYS A 45 8.52 32.25 28.70
C CYS A 45 9.20 30.90 28.39
N LEU A 46 8.65 30.11 27.46
CA LEU A 46 9.21 28.82 27.08
C LEU A 46 10.62 28.93 26.49
N LEU A 47 10.84 29.88 25.57
CA LEU A 47 12.13 30.10 24.92
C LEU A 47 13.21 30.57 25.89
N GLN A 48 12.83 31.23 26.98
CA GLN A 48 13.74 31.71 28.03
C GLN A 48 13.89 30.70 29.19
N GLY A 49 13.22 29.54 29.12
CA GLY A 49 13.25 28.55 30.19
C GLY A 49 12.44 28.93 31.44
N HIS A 50 11.52 29.90 31.34
CA HIS A 50 10.60 30.29 32.39
C HIS A 50 9.33 29.41 32.38
N ASP A 51 8.67 29.34 33.54
CA ASP A 51 7.39 28.64 33.67
C ASP A 51 6.26 29.40 32.94
N ALA A 52 5.75 28.80 31.86
CA ALA A 52 4.65 29.33 31.07
C ALA A 52 3.26 28.87 31.58
N LEU A 53 3.19 27.94 32.55
CA LEU A 53 1.94 27.38 33.05
C LEU A 53 0.97 28.44 33.60
N PRO A 54 1.40 29.47 34.35
CA PRO A 54 0.49 30.51 34.84
C PRO A 54 -0.13 31.34 33.70
N VAL A 55 0.62 31.55 32.61
CA VAL A 55 0.15 32.28 31.43
C VAL A 55 -0.85 31.43 30.64
N LEU A 56 -0.54 30.14 30.45
CA LEU A 56 -1.43 29.19 29.78
C LEU A 56 -2.76 29.00 30.54
N ASP A 57 -2.70 28.92 31.86
CA ASP A 57 -3.89 28.88 32.73
C ASP A 57 -4.75 30.14 32.56
N ALA A 58 -4.12 31.32 32.55
CA ALA A 58 -4.83 32.59 32.39
C ALA A 58 -5.49 32.72 31.01
N MET A 59 -4.93 32.07 29.99
CA MET A 59 -5.50 31.96 28.65
C MET A 59 -6.62 30.91 28.54
N GLY A 60 -6.88 30.14 29.60
CA GLY A 60 -7.84 29.03 29.57
C GLY A 60 -7.39 27.87 28.68
N ARG A 61 -6.07 27.70 28.47
CA ARG A 61 -5.53 26.55 27.73
C ARG A 61 -5.54 25.30 28.63
N ASP A 62 -5.74 24.14 28.02
CA ASP A 62 -5.73 22.84 28.71
C ASP A 62 -4.30 22.47 29.11
N ARG A 63 -4.00 22.57 30.42
CA ARG A 63 -2.68 22.24 30.99
C ARG A 63 -2.27 20.79 30.75
N PRO A 64 -3.08 19.77 31.09
CA PRO A 64 -2.79 18.38 30.76
C PRO A 64 -2.40 18.17 29.29
N LEU A 65 -3.14 18.78 28.36
CA LEU A 65 -2.84 18.67 26.93
C LEU A 65 -1.47 19.28 26.58
N PHE A 66 -1.14 20.44 27.16
CA PHE A 66 0.15 21.08 26.94
C PHE A 66 1.31 20.25 27.50
N GLU A 67 1.19 19.76 28.73
CA GLU A 67 2.21 18.91 29.37
C GLU A 67 2.44 17.61 28.58
N GLN A 68 1.35 16.98 28.12
CA GLN A 68 1.42 15.80 27.27
C GLN A 68 2.08 16.11 25.91
N GLY A 69 1.77 17.28 25.32
CA GLY A 69 2.40 17.75 24.10
C GLY A 69 3.92 17.95 24.26
N LEU A 70 4.34 18.57 25.37
CA LEU A 70 5.75 18.76 25.68
C LEU A 70 6.49 17.43 25.92
N ALA A 71 5.87 16.49 26.64
CA ALA A 71 6.43 15.14 26.83
C ALA A 71 6.56 14.38 25.50
N THR A 72 5.55 14.50 24.63
CA THR A 72 5.55 13.92 23.29
C THR A 72 6.68 14.51 22.43
N LEU A 73 6.81 15.84 22.43
CA LEU A 73 7.83 16.54 21.66
C LEU A 73 9.24 16.15 22.13
N LYS A 74 9.49 16.11 23.44
CA LYS A 74 10.76 15.63 24.00
C LYS A 74 11.11 14.21 23.55
N THR A 75 10.10 13.33 23.45
CA THR A 75 10.31 11.96 22.98
C THR A 75 10.63 11.90 21.49
N ILE A 76 10.02 12.78 20.71
CA ILE A 76 10.22 12.92 19.26
C ILE A 76 11.62 13.47 18.94
N GLU A 77 12.02 14.51 19.67
CA GLU A 77 13.27 15.27 19.47
C GLU A 77 14.49 14.58 20.07
N ARG A 78 14.32 13.42 20.71
CA ARG A 78 15.42 12.69 21.34
C ARG A 78 16.56 12.40 20.36
N GLU A 79 17.78 12.67 20.80
CA GLU A 79 19.01 12.39 20.07
C GLU A 79 19.51 10.95 20.31
N SER A 80 18.62 9.96 20.17
CA SER A 80 18.97 8.54 20.27
C SER A 80 18.86 7.86 18.90
N PRO A 81 19.77 6.95 18.53
CA PRO A 81 19.65 6.17 17.29
C PRO A 81 18.57 5.09 17.35
N GLU A 82 18.02 4.80 18.53
CA GLU A 82 17.02 3.75 18.72
C GLU A 82 15.63 4.19 18.28
N LEU A 83 14.90 3.28 17.63
CA LEU A 83 13.49 3.48 17.30
C LEU A 83 12.65 3.37 18.56
N GLY A 84 11.57 4.16 18.62
CA GLY A 84 10.66 4.18 19.76
C GLY A 84 9.21 4.37 19.31
N PRO A 85 8.31 4.70 20.24
CA PRO A 85 6.87 4.72 19.98
C PRO A 85 6.47 5.58 18.78
N PHE A 86 7.06 6.77 18.68
CA PHE A 86 6.77 7.72 17.58
C PHE A 86 7.58 7.46 16.30
N ASP A 87 8.41 6.42 16.26
CA ASP A 87 9.13 5.95 15.07
C ASP A 87 8.59 4.62 14.54
N GLY A 88 7.44 4.16 15.07
CA GLY A 88 6.75 2.94 14.62
C GLY A 88 7.02 1.70 15.46
N MET A 89 7.58 1.82 16.67
CA MET A 89 7.70 0.69 17.59
C MET A 89 6.50 0.64 18.53
N VAL A 90 5.58 -0.31 18.34
CA VAL A 90 4.37 -0.39 19.17
C VAL A 90 4.62 -1.32 20.36
N GLU A 91 4.49 -0.79 21.58
CA GLU A 91 4.68 -1.54 22.82
C GLU A 91 3.70 -2.71 22.98
N THR A 92 4.08 -3.68 23.82
CA THR A 92 3.42 -4.98 23.92
C THR A 92 2.13 -4.97 24.75
N GLU A 93 1.83 -3.88 25.47
CA GLU A 93 0.67 -3.75 26.38
C GLU A 93 -0.68 -3.53 25.67
N THR A 94 -0.69 -3.27 24.35
CA THR A 94 -1.89 -3.34 23.51
C THR A 94 -2.29 -4.80 23.30
N PRO A 95 -3.60 -5.17 23.33
CA PRO A 95 -4.05 -6.56 23.34
C PRO A 95 -3.33 -7.39 22.29
N ALA A 96 -2.88 -8.57 22.70
CA ALA A 96 -2.03 -9.45 21.91
C ALA A 96 -2.56 -9.55 20.47
N LEU A 97 -1.79 -9.02 19.51
CA LEU A 97 -1.96 -9.42 18.13
C LEU A 97 -1.90 -10.96 18.12
N PRO A 98 -2.87 -11.66 17.51
CA PRO A 98 -2.85 -13.11 17.46
C PRO A 98 -1.48 -13.56 16.95
N THR A 99 -0.93 -14.59 17.59
CA THR A 99 0.41 -15.08 17.29
C THR A 99 0.53 -15.35 15.78
N ALA A 100 1.73 -15.20 15.21
CA ALA A 100 1.94 -15.40 13.78
C ALA A 100 1.44 -16.76 13.25
N ALA A 101 1.31 -17.77 14.13
CA ALA A 101 0.75 -19.09 13.84
C ALA A 101 -0.78 -19.13 13.67
N GLU A 102 -1.51 -18.16 14.24
CA GLU A 102 -2.98 -18.06 14.15
C GLU A 102 -3.43 -17.13 13.01
N ARG A 103 -2.56 -16.24 12.54
CA ARG A 103 -2.88 -15.30 11.46
C ARG A 103 -2.63 -15.91 10.08
N SER A 104 -3.67 -15.86 9.25
CA SER A 104 -3.54 -16.05 7.82
C SER A 104 -3.17 -14.72 7.16
N PHE A 105 -2.20 -14.73 6.24
CA PHE A 105 -1.73 -13.52 5.55
C PHE A 105 -2.09 -13.55 4.07
N SER A 106 -2.51 -12.39 3.53
CA SER A 106 -2.60 -12.22 2.08
C SER A 106 -1.21 -11.88 1.50
N PRO A 107 -0.88 -12.30 0.27
CA PRO A 107 0.37 -11.95 -0.36
C PRO A 107 0.59 -10.42 -0.45
N THR A 108 -0.46 -9.69 -0.80
CA THR A 108 -0.45 -8.22 -0.88
C THR A 108 -0.16 -7.54 0.46
N ALA A 109 -0.59 -8.13 1.58
CA ALA A 109 -0.28 -7.61 2.91
C ALA A 109 1.22 -7.75 3.23
N LEU A 110 1.84 -8.87 2.85
CA LEU A 110 3.28 -9.08 3.05
C LEU A 110 4.12 -8.19 2.14
N GLU A 111 3.71 -8.00 0.88
CA GLU A 111 4.33 -7.03 -0.02
C GLU A 111 4.24 -5.60 0.55
N ARG A 112 3.11 -5.23 1.16
CA ARG A 112 2.94 -3.91 1.79
C ARG A 112 3.93 -3.72 2.94
N TYR A 113 4.11 -4.73 3.80
CA TYR A 113 5.09 -4.67 4.88
C TYR A 113 6.53 -4.59 4.35
N ALA A 114 6.88 -5.40 3.34
CA ALA A 114 8.18 -5.37 2.70
C ALA A 114 8.46 -4.03 1.99
N THR A 115 7.42 -3.40 1.44
CA THR A 115 7.48 -2.06 0.84
C THR A 115 7.68 -1.00 1.91
N CYS A 116 6.86 -0.96 2.96
CA CYS A 116 7.07 -0.04 4.08
C CYS A 116 6.29 -0.54 5.29
N PRO A 117 6.96 -0.87 6.41
CA PRO A 117 6.27 -1.34 7.62
C PRO A 117 5.21 -0.35 8.13
N PHE A 118 5.46 0.96 8.00
CA PHE A 118 4.46 1.99 8.31
C PHE A 118 3.21 1.92 7.41
N GLN A 119 3.35 1.63 6.11
CA GLN A 119 2.17 1.47 5.23
C GLN A 119 1.33 0.26 5.66
N TYR A 120 1.99 -0.85 5.99
CA TYR A 120 1.28 -2.02 6.53
C TYR A 120 0.55 -1.69 7.83
N PHE A 121 1.19 -0.93 8.73
CA PHE A 121 0.56 -0.51 9.97
C PHE A 121 -0.66 0.38 9.73
N ALA A 122 -0.54 1.40 8.90
CA ALA A 122 -1.64 2.29 8.56
C ALA A 122 -2.82 1.52 7.93
N GLU A 123 -2.55 0.65 6.95
CA GLU A 123 -3.58 -0.06 6.20
C GLU A 123 -4.16 -1.28 6.95
N LYS A 124 -3.31 -2.16 7.48
CA LYS A 124 -3.74 -3.47 7.99
C LYS A 124 -3.96 -3.48 9.50
N VAL A 125 -3.24 -2.65 10.26
CA VAL A 125 -3.36 -2.60 11.72
C VAL A 125 -4.36 -1.53 12.14
N LEU A 126 -4.15 -0.29 11.70
CA LEU A 126 -5.03 0.84 12.02
C LEU A 126 -6.28 0.90 11.13
N ARG A 127 -6.25 0.24 9.96
CA ARG A 127 -7.36 0.25 8.99
C ARG A 127 -7.75 1.67 8.58
N LEU A 128 -6.75 2.52 8.39
CA LEU A 128 -6.96 3.88 7.92
C LEU A 128 -7.46 3.85 6.48
N GLU A 129 -8.51 4.62 6.22
CA GLU A 129 -8.89 4.96 4.86
C GLU A 129 -7.98 6.09 4.36
N PRO A 130 -7.33 5.92 3.20
CA PRO A 130 -6.52 6.99 2.63
C PRO A 130 -7.35 8.24 2.40
N VAL A 131 -6.75 9.41 2.67
CA VAL A 131 -7.40 10.69 2.37
C VAL A 131 -7.64 10.77 0.87
N GLN A 132 -8.91 10.75 0.47
CA GLN A 132 -9.28 10.99 -0.93
C GLN A 132 -8.86 12.41 -1.29
N ARG A 133 -7.74 12.56 -2.02
CA ARG A 133 -7.38 13.84 -2.60
C ARG A 133 -8.52 14.23 -3.56
N PRO A 134 -8.97 15.49 -3.59
CA PRO A 134 -10.02 15.93 -4.51
C PRO A 134 -9.64 15.47 -5.91
N ARG A 135 -10.59 14.78 -6.54
CA ARG A 135 -10.45 14.01 -7.77
C ARG A 135 -9.72 14.86 -8.81
N HIS A 136 -8.59 14.37 -9.32
CA HIS A 136 -8.18 14.78 -10.66
C HIS A 136 -9.26 14.32 -11.63
N ASP A 137 -9.43 15.02 -12.75
CA ASP A 137 -10.52 14.81 -13.70
C ASP A 137 -10.63 13.38 -14.28
N HIS A 138 -9.67 12.49 -13.98
CA HIS A 138 -9.55 11.11 -14.45
C HIS A 138 -10.01 10.06 -13.43
N LEU A 139 -10.42 8.88 -13.93
CA LEU A 139 -10.66 7.68 -13.11
C LEU A 139 -9.38 7.31 -12.34
N PRO A 140 -9.42 7.12 -11.01
CA PRO A 140 -8.27 6.70 -10.24
C PRO A 140 -7.69 5.38 -10.79
N PRO A 141 -6.37 5.22 -10.90
CA PRO A 141 -5.77 3.98 -11.44
C PRO A 141 -6.20 2.71 -10.72
N LEU A 142 -6.45 2.78 -9.40
CA LEU A 142 -6.95 1.65 -8.61
C LEU A 142 -8.38 1.26 -9.02
N THR A 143 -9.25 2.26 -9.21
CA THR A 143 -10.61 2.04 -9.69
C THR A 143 -10.61 1.45 -11.09
N LEU A 144 -9.78 1.99 -12.00
CA LEU A 144 -9.64 1.47 -13.35
C LEU A 144 -9.12 0.03 -13.35
N GLY A 145 -8.14 -0.31 -12.52
CA GLY A 145 -7.69 -1.67 -12.31
C GLY A 145 -8.82 -2.60 -11.87
N THR A 146 -9.64 -2.18 -10.91
CA THR A 146 -10.80 -2.96 -10.44
C THR A 146 -11.81 -3.21 -11.57
N LEU A 147 -12.11 -2.19 -12.38
CA LEU A 147 -12.99 -2.32 -13.54
C LEU A 147 -12.41 -3.28 -14.58
N ILE A 148 -11.10 -3.29 -14.79
CA ILE A 148 -10.42 -4.20 -15.72
C ILE A 148 -10.54 -5.66 -15.23
N HIS A 149 -10.27 -5.93 -13.95
CA HIS A 149 -10.40 -7.29 -13.40
C HIS A 149 -11.82 -7.82 -13.56
N GLU A 150 -12.82 -7.02 -13.19
CA GLU A 150 -14.22 -7.42 -13.31
C GLU A 150 -14.65 -7.61 -14.77
N SER A 151 -14.19 -6.72 -15.67
CA SER A 151 -14.44 -6.84 -17.11
C SER A 151 -13.82 -8.11 -17.71
N LEU A 152 -12.58 -8.45 -17.31
CA LEU A 152 -11.93 -9.70 -17.73
C LEU A 152 -12.72 -10.90 -17.22
N ARG A 153 -13.03 -10.94 -15.91
CA ARG A 153 -13.81 -12.01 -15.28
C ARG A 153 -15.11 -12.28 -16.03
N LEU A 154 -15.95 -11.25 -16.20
CA LEU A 154 -17.24 -11.38 -16.89
C LEU A 154 -17.07 -11.77 -18.36
N SER A 155 -16.04 -11.27 -19.03
CA SER A 155 -15.75 -11.63 -20.43
C SER A 155 -15.42 -13.11 -20.56
N TYR A 156 -14.47 -13.61 -19.77
CA TYR A 156 -14.09 -15.03 -19.83
C TYR A 156 -15.20 -15.96 -19.38
N GLU A 157 -15.96 -15.61 -18.31
CA GLU A 157 -17.12 -16.41 -17.89
C GLU A 157 -18.12 -16.58 -19.03
N ARG A 158 -18.43 -15.51 -19.76
CA ARG A 158 -19.36 -15.55 -20.90
C ARG A 158 -18.78 -16.31 -22.08
N LEU A 159 -17.49 -16.13 -22.38
CA LEU A 159 -16.81 -16.84 -23.47
C LEU A 159 -16.76 -18.35 -23.21
N VAL A 160 -16.49 -18.78 -21.97
CA VAL A 160 -16.50 -20.20 -21.60
C VAL A 160 -17.88 -20.83 -21.79
N LEU A 161 -18.97 -20.10 -21.53
CA LEU A 161 -20.34 -20.58 -21.83
C LEU A 161 -20.56 -20.81 -23.33
N LEU A 162 -19.84 -20.07 -24.18
CA LEU A 162 -19.82 -20.23 -25.63
C LEU A 162 -18.79 -21.28 -26.12
N GLN A 163 -18.30 -22.14 -25.22
CA GLN A 163 -17.29 -23.18 -25.51
C GLN A 163 -15.92 -22.65 -25.93
N TRP A 164 -15.62 -21.36 -25.69
CA TRP A 164 -14.26 -20.86 -25.80
C TRP A 164 -13.39 -21.42 -24.64
N PRO A 165 -12.10 -21.76 -24.85
CA PRO A 165 -11.32 -21.60 -26.07
C PRO A 165 -11.32 -22.83 -27.00
N ASP A 166 -12.07 -23.89 -26.68
CA ASP A 166 -12.14 -25.11 -27.48
C ASP A 166 -12.69 -24.86 -28.88
N ASP A 167 -13.81 -24.15 -28.94
CA ASP A 167 -14.42 -23.72 -30.19
C ASP A 167 -13.81 -22.37 -30.59
N LEU A 168 -13.23 -22.33 -31.79
CA LEU A 168 -12.71 -21.10 -32.35
C LEU A 168 -13.89 -20.18 -32.74
N LEU A 169 -14.19 -19.24 -31.85
CA LEU A 169 -15.19 -18.22 -32.08
C LEU A 169 -14.71 -17.22 -33.14
N ILE A 170 -15.63 -16.74 -33.97
CA ILE A 170 -15.35 -15.63 -34.89
C ILE A 170 -15.10 -14.34 -34.09
N GLU A 171 -14.22 -13.49 -34.62
CA GLU A 171 -13.79 -12.24 -33.97
C GLU A 171 -14.96 -11.34 -33.56
N ALA A 172 -15.99 -11.23 -34.41
CA ALA A 172 -17.19 -10.44 -34.11
C ALA A 172 -17.95 -10.94 -32.86
N THR A 173 -17.98 -12.26 -32.62
CA THR A 173 -18.64 -12.84 -31.44
C THR A 173 -17.82 -12.57 -30.18
N VAL A 174 -16.49 -12.70 -30.27
CA VAL A 174 -15.59 -12.35 -29.16
C VAL A 174 -15.73 -10.88 -28.81
N GLN A 175 -15.63 -9.99 -29.80
CA GLN A 175 -15.74 -8.54 -29.60
C GLN A 175 -17.09 -8.16 -29.01
N SER A 176 -18.19 -8.72 -29.53
CA SER A 176 -19.52 -8.46 -28.97
C SER A 176 -19.63 -8.91 -27.51
N THR A 177 -19.12 -10.10 -27.18
CA THR A 177 -19.16 -10.63 -25.81
C THR A 177 -18.37 -9.76 -24.84
N VAL A 178 -17.17 -9.34 -25.25
CA VAL A 178 -16.32 -8.41 -24.48
C VAL A 178 -17.02 -7.06 -24.31
N ASN A 179 -17.53 -6.46 -25.39
CA ASN A 179 -18.22 -5.17 -25.33
C ASN A 179 -19.37 -5.18 -24.33
N VAL A 180 -20.21 -6.22 -24.34
CA VAL A 180 -21.33 -6.35 -23.40
C VAL A 180 -20.81 -6.52 -21.97
N ALA A 181 -19.77 -7.32 -21.74
CA ALA A 181 -19.20 -7.52 -20.40
C ALA A 181 -18.58 -6.24 -19.82
N VAL A 182 -17.82 -5.48 -20.61
CA VAL A 182 -17.26 -4.19 -20.20
C VAL A 182 -18.38 -3.19 -19.94
N SER A 183 -19.35 -3.09 -20.86
CA SER A 183 -20.50 -2.19 -20.70
C SER A 183 -21.27 -2.47 -19.40
N ASP A 184 -21.54 -3.73 -19.09
CA ASP A 184 -22.24 -4.11 -17.86
C ASP A 184 -21.43 -3.76 -16.61
N THR A 185 -20.11 -4.00 -16.64
CA THR A 185 -19.18 -3.68 -15.55
C THR A 185 -19.17 -2.17 -15.27
N PHE A 186 -19.02 -1.36 -16.32
CA PHE A 186 -19.01 0.09 -16.21
C PHE A 186 -20.38 0.60 -15.77
N ALA A 187 -21.49 0.09 -16.32
CA ALA A 187 -22.84 0.49 -15.90
C ALA A 187 -23.10 0.22 -14.40
N ALA A 188 -22.66 -0.93 -13.89
CA ALA A 188 -22.80 -1.27 -12.47
C ALA A 188 -21.99 -0.32 -11.56
N HIS A 189 -20.77 0.04 -11.98
CA HIS A 189 -19.96 1.02 -11.25
C HIS A 189 -20.58 2.42 -11.31
N ALA A 190 -21.03 2.86 -12.48
CA ALA A 190 -21.69 4.15 -12.68
C ALA A 190 -22.94 4.30 -11.80
N ALA A 191 -23.74 3.23 -11.66
CA ALA A 191 -24.93 3.22 -10.82
C ALA A 191 -24.63 3.40 -9.33
N SER A 192 -23.46 2.96 -8.85
CA SER A 192 -23.09 2.98 -7.43
C SER A 192 -22.20 4.16 -7.03
N GLN A 193 -21.25 4.56 -7.89
CA GLN A 193 -20.22 5.56 -7.60
C GLN A 193 -20.27 6.80 -8.52
N GLY A 194 -21.13 6.76 -9.54
CA GLY A 194 -21.16 7.76 -10.61
C GLY A 194 -20.05 7.55 -11.65
N THR A 195 -20.13 8.31 -12.74
CA THR A 195 -19.17 8.21 -13.86
C THR A 195 -18.00 9.19 -13.75
N GLY A 196 -18.12 10.23 -12.92
CA GLY A 196 -17.21 11.38 -12.99
C GLY A 196 -17.34 12.11 -14.33
N HIS A 197 -16.23 12.51 -14.94
CA HIS A 197 -16.22 13.23 -16.20
C HIS A 197 -16.60 12.33 -17.39
N ALA A 198 -17.73 12.61 -18.04
CA ALA A 198 -18.34 11.75 -19.06
C ALA A 198 -17.38 11.34 -20.20
N LEU A 199 -16.61 12.29 -20.75
CA LEU A 199 -15.66 11.96 -21.84
C LEU A 199 -14.55 10.99 -21.39
N LEU A 200 -14.01 11.18 -20.18
CA LEU A 200 -12.94 10.35 -19.66
C LEU A 200 -13.45 8.98 -19.24
N TRP A 201 -14.71 8.92 -18.81
CA TRP A 201 -15.44 7.67 -18.58
C TRP A 201 -15.61 6.87 -19.88
N THR A 202 -16.06 7.52 -20.96
CA THR A 202 -16.20 6.88 -22.29
C THR A 202 -14.86 6.38 -22.80
N LEU A 203 -13.81 7.21 -22.74
CA LEU A 203 -12.45 6.82 -23.16
C LEU A 203 -11.91 5.64 -22.34
N ALA A 204 -12.18 5.60 -21.04
CA ALA A 204 -11.80 4.46 -20.21
C ALA A 204 -12.57 3.20 -20.60
N CYS A 205 -13.86 3.29 -20.90
CA CYS A 205 -14.67 2.16 -21.36
C CYS A 205 -14.15 1.60 -22.69
N GLU A 206 -13.83 2.47 -23.65
CA GLU A 206 -13.24 2.10 -24.95
C GLU A 206 -11.87 1.44 -24.77
N GLN A 207 -10.97 2.06 -23.99
CA GLN A 207 -9.65 1.51 -23.73
C GLN A 207 -9.70 0.14 -23.03
N VAL A 208 -10.58 -0.03 -22.02
CA VAL A 208 -10.73 -1.33 -21.34
C VAL A 208 -11.28 -2.37 -22.31
N THR A 209 -12.23 -2.00 -23.18
CA THR A 209 -12.78 -2.89 -24.20
C THR A 209 -11.70 -3.39 -25.16
N GLU A 210 -10.86 -2.50 -25.68
CA GLU A 210 -9.74 -2.87 -26.55
C GLU A 210 -8.72 -3.77 -25.84
N LEU A 211 -8.36 -3.43 -24.60
CA LEU A 211 -7.41 -4.21 -23.80
C LEU A 211 -7.92 -5.61 -23.48
N VAL A 212 -9.19 -5.75 -23.10
CA VAL A 212 -9.80 -7.05 -22.81
C VAL A 212 -9.89 -7.90 -24.08
N ALA A 213 -10.29 -7.32 -25.21
CA ALA A 213 -10.32 -8.03 -26.50
C ALA A 213 -8.92 -8.50 -26.93
N ALA A 214 -7.90 -7.67 -26.73
CA ALA A 214 -6.51 -8.03 -26.98
C ALA A 214 -6.02 -9.15 -26.04
N ALA A 215 -6.43 -9.14 -24.77
CA ALA A 215 -6.10 -10.20 -23.80
C ALA A 215 -6.73 -11.54 -24.22
N VAL A 216 -8.02 -11.55 -24.57
CA VAL A 216 -8.71 -12.77 -25.06
C VAL A 216 -8.04 -13.31 -26.33
N SER A 217 -7.69 -12.44 -27.28
CA SER A 217 -6.99 -12.82 -28.51
C SER A 217 -5.63 -13.43 -28.21
N SER A 218 -4.88 -12.83 -27.26
CA SER A 218 -3.59 -13.36 -26.83
C SER A 218 -3.73 -14.71 -26.13
N ASP A 219 -4.76 -14.92 -25.30
CA ASP A 219 -5.02 -16.19 -24.62
C ASP A 219 -5.50 -17.27 -25.57
N GLN A 220 -6.25 -16.94 -26.62
CA GLN A 220 -6.62 -17.90 -27.67
C GLN A 220 -5.37 -18.47 -28.36
N ALA A 221 -4.40 -17.62 -28.68
CA ALA A 221 -3.12 -18.04 -29.26
C ALA A 221 -2.31 -18.89 -28.27
N GLU A 222 -2.31 -18.52 -26.98
CA GLU A 222 -1.65 -19.31 -25.93
C GLU A 222 -2.30 -20.68 -25.73
N TYR A 223 -3.64 -20.75 -25.75
CA TYR A 223 -4.39 -21.99 -25.68
C TYR A 223 -4.00 -22.93 -26.83
N GLN A 224 -3.94 -22.43 -28.07
CA GLN A 224 -3.53 -23.23 -29.23
C GLN A 224 -2.09 -23.76 -29.10
N ALA A 225 -1.20 -22.98 -28.51
CA ALA A 225 0.20 -23.36 -28.34
C ALA A 225 0.44 -24.31 -27.16
N THR A 226 -0.36 -24.21 -26.10
CA THR A 226 -0.03 -24.84 -24.81
C THR A 226 -1.09 -25.77 -24.26
N GLY A 227 -2.35 -25.63 -24.66
CA GLY A 227 -3.50 -26.40 -24.19
C GLY A 227 -4.11 -25.93 -22.85
N PHE A 228 -3.62 -24.84 -22.26
CA PHE A 228 -4.18 -24.27 -21.03
C PHE A 228 -5.50 -23.55 -21.30
N ARG A 229 -6.56 -23.96 -20.60
CA ARG A 229 -7.88 -23.34 -20.68
C ARG A 229 -8.35 -22.86 -19.31
N PRO A 230 -9.11 -21.76 -19.21
CA PRO A 230 -9.65 -21.31 -17.94
C PRO A 230 -10.67 -22.30 -17.37
N VAL A 231 -10.60 -22.53 -16.06
CA VAL A 231 -11.50 -23.42 -15.32
C VAL A 231 -12.14 -22.77 -14.09
N ALA A 232 -11.55 -21.69 -13.56
CA ALA A 232 -12.14 -20.92 -12.47
C ALA A 232 -11.68 -19.45 -12.54
N PHE A 233 -12.51 -18.57 -12.00
CA PHE A 233 -12.26 -17.13 -11.90
C PHE A 233 -12.56 -16.66 -10.48
N GLU A 234 -11.82 -15.68 -9.98
CA GLU A 234 -11.95 -15.14 -8.61
C GLU A 234 -12.04 -16.24 -7.54
N ALA A 235 -11.20 -17.27 -7.68
CA ALA A 235 -11.27 -18.46 -6.85
C ALA A 235 -10.60 -18.22 -5.49
N ALA A 236 -11.36 -18.32 -4.41
CA ALA A 236 -10.81 -18.28 -3.06
C ALA A 236 -9.89 -19.48 -2.82
N ALA A 237 -8.65 -19.22 -2.40
CA ALA A 237 -7.65 -20.23 -2.17
C ALA A 237 -6.91 -20.01 -0.85
N GLN A 238 -6.42 -21.11 -0.28
CA GLN A 238 -5.60 -21.12 0.93
C GLN A 238 -4.37 -21.97 0.70
N GLY A 239 -3.31 -21.67 1.44
CA GLY A 239 -2.06 -22.39 1.34
C GLY A 239 -1.30 -22.38 2.66
N ILE A 240 -0.27 -23.21 2.73
CA ILE A 240 0.63 -23.28 3.87
C ILE A 240 2.07 -23.25 3.35
N VAL A 241 2.86 -22.35 3.93
CA VAL A 241 4.30 -22.24 3.66
C VAL A 241 5.06 -22.60 4.95
N PRO A 242 5.88 -23.66 4.94
CA PRO A 242 6.76 -23.95 6.07
C PRO A 242 7.87 -22.89 6.12
N LEU A 243 8.03 -22.26 7.28
CA LEU A 243 9.11 -21.34 7.59
C LEU A 243 10.02 -21.98 8.62
N GLU A 244 11.33 -21.95 8.35
CA GLU A 244 12.33 -22.36 9.33
C GLU A 244 12.50 -21.24 10.37
N SER A 245 12.52 -21.63 11.65
CA SER A 245 12.88 -20.77 12.77
C SER A 245 13.86 -21.53 13.66
N ASP A 246 14.78 -20.79 14.30
CA ASP A 246 15.92 -21.32 15.08
C ASP A 246 15.54 -22.35 16.18
N ALA A 247 14.25 -22.46 16.53
CA ALA A 247 13.75 -23.39 17.56
C ALA A 247 12.59 -24.31 17.10
N SER A 248 11.94 -24.07 15.95
CA SER A 248 10.81 -24.89 15.45
C SER A 248 10.40 -24.53 14.01
N THR A 249 9.71 -25.42 13.31
CA THR A 249 9.05 -25.09 12.04
C THR A 249 7.75 -24.33 12.30
N VAL A 250 7.66 -23.10 11.82
CA VAL A 250 6.44 -22.28 11.88
C VAL A 250 5.71 -22.40 10.55
N PHE A 251 4.44 -22.79 10.57
CA PHE A 251 3.62 -22.87 9.37
C PHE A 251 2.89 -21.56 9.13
N LEU A 252 3.30 -20.84 8.09
CA LEU A 252 2.61 -19.63 7.65
C LEU A 252 1.36 -20.01 6.86
N LYS A 253 0.19 -19.66 7.40
CA LYS A 253 -1.07 -19.77 6.66
C LYS A 253 -1.21 -18.58 5.72
N ILE A 254 -1.54 -18.86 4.47
CA ILE A 254 -1.81 -17.84 3.44
C ILE A 254 -3.21 -18.01 2.89
N HIS A 255 -3.82 -16.89 2.50
CA HIS A 255 -5.12 -16.87 1.82
C HIS A 255 -5.10 -15.81 0.72
N GLY A 256 -5.95 -15.98 -0.27
CA GLY A 256 -6.13 -15.00 -1.33
C GLY A 256 -7.26 -15.39 -2.27
N THR A 257 -7.50 -14.52 -3.23
CA THR A 257 -8.39 -14.76 -4.35
C THR A 257 -7.51 -14.82 -5.60
N LEU A 258 -7.65 -15.89 -6.37
CA LEU A 258 -6.92 -16.11 -7.61
C LEU A 258 -7.77 -15.57 -8.77
N ASP A 259 -7.27 -14.57 -9.50
CA ASP A 259 -8.06 -13.89 -10.55
C ASP A 259 -8.55 -14.88 -11.62
N ARG A 260 -7.64 -15.71 -12.15
CA ARG A 260 -7.95 -16.78 -13.09
C ARG A 260 -7.11 -18.03 -12.83
N VAL A 261 -7.74 -19.18 -13.00
CA VAL A 261 -7.11 -20.50 -12.89
C VAL A 261 -7.28 -21.22 -14.22
N ASP A 262 -6.16 -21.59 -14.84
CA ASP A 262 -6.10 -22.32 -16.10
C ASP A 262 -5.63 -23.76 -15.86
N TYR A 263 -6.23 -24.72 -16.54
CA TYR A 263 -5.87 -26.12 -16.46
C TYR A 263 -5.55 -26.69 -17.84
N ARG A 264 -4.58 -27.61 -17.88
CA ARG A 264 -4.29 -28.45 -19.03
C ARG A 264 -4.33 -29.90 -18.59
N ALA A 265 -4.99 -30.77 -19.37
CA ALA A 265 -5.13 -32.18 -19.02
C ALA A 265 -3.88 -33.03 -19.32
N GLU A 266 -3.16 -32.74 -20.41
CA GLU A 266 -2.06 -33.57 -20.90
C GLU A 266 -0.83 -32.75 -21.33
N PRO A 267 0.32 -32.85 -20.63
CA PRO A 267 0.43 -33.37 -19.26
C PRO A 267 -0.36 -32.48 -18.28
N PRO A 268 -0.90 -33.07 -17.19
CA PRO A 268 -1.73 -32.36 -16.23
C PRO A 268 -0.94 -31.21 -15.59
N ALA A 269 -1.43 -30.00 -15.76
CA ALA A 269 -0.77 -28.80 -15.24
C ALA A 269 -1.81 -27.74 -14.87
N LEU A 270 -1.56 -27.03 -13.77
CA LEU A 270 -2.42 -25.95 -13.29
C LEU A 270 -1.63 -24.64 -13.29
N ARG A 271 -2.19 -23.62 -13.92
CA ARG A 271 -1.61 -22.29 -13.98
C ARG A 271 -2.52 -21.30 -13.28
N ILE A 272 -1.93 -20.41 -12.50
CA ILE A 272 -2.64 -19.26 -11.94
C ILE A 272 -2.26 -18.04 -12.77
N VAL A 273 -3.25 -17.25 -13.17
CA VAL A 273 -3.05 -15.99 -13.89
C VAL A 273 -3.57 -14.85 -13.02
N ASP A 274 -2.71 -13.89 -12.72
CA ASP A 274 -3.01 -12.67 -11.96
C ASP A 274 -2.87 -11.45 -12.90
N TYR A 275 -3.93 -10.65 -12.98
CA TYR A 275 -4.00 -9.53 -13.91
C TYR A 275 -3.33 -8.30 -13.33
N LYS A 276 -2.58 -7.56 -14.16
CA LYS A 276 -1.86 -6.36 -13.76
C LYS A 276 -1.98 -5.24 -14.78
N PHE A 277 -2.77 -4.22 -14.46
CA PHE A 277 -2.83 -3.01 -15.26
C PHE A 277 -1.58 -2.13 -15.06
N LYS A 278 -1.00 -1.62 -16.16
CA LYS A 278 0.21 -0.77 -16.15
C LYS A 278 0.03 0.43 -17.08
N GLN A 279 0.27 1.64 -16.56
CA GLN A 279 0.24 2.89 -17.33
C GLN A 279 1.62 3.33 -17.85
N GLY A 280 2.71 2.66 -17.44
CA GLY A 280 4.04 2.93 -17.96
C GLY A 280 4.20 2.43 -19.39
N ASN A 281 5.34 2.76 -20.03
CA ASN A 281 5.65 2.36 -21.41
C ASN A 281 6.52 1.09 -21.53
N GLU A 282 7.07 0.61 -20.41
CA GLU A 282 7.88 -0.60 -20.37
C GLU A 282 7.66 -1.42 -19.09
N ILE A 283 7.90 -2.74 -19.19
CA ILE A 283 7.91 -3.65 -18.04
C ILE A 283 9.10 -3.33 -17.13
N THR A 284 8.83 -3.23 -15.82
CA THR A 284 9.85 -2.93 -14.81
C THR A 284 10.78 -4.12 -14.57
N ALA A 285 12.00 -3.87 -14.08
CA ALA A 285 12.94 -4.94 -13.74
C ALA A 285 12.37 -5.92 -12.69
N ALA A 286 11.55 -5.42 -11.75
CA ALA A 286 10.90 -6.25 -10.75
C ALA A 286 9.81 -7.17 -11.35
N ASP A 287 9.13 -6.69 -12.39
CA ASP A 287 8.10 -7.47 -13.08
C ASP A 287 8.71 -8.48 -14.07
N ARG A 288 9.91 -8.21 -14.63
CA ARG A 288 10.63 -9.13 -15.53
C ARG A 288 11.19 -10.38 -14.84
N ASN A 289 11.68 -10.25 -13.61
CA ASN A 289 12.30 -11.36 -12.86
C ASN A 289 11.56 -11.58 -11.54
N LEU A 290 10.49 -12.38 -11.61
CA LEU A 290 9.62 -12.64 -10.46
C LEU A 290 10.35 -13.39 -9.34
N ALA A 291 11.28 -14.28 -9.67
CA ALA A 291 12.09 -15.01 -8.70
C ALA A 291 12.94 -14.06 -7.85
N LEU A 292 13.73 -13.21 -8.50
CA LEU A 292 14.58 -12.23 -7.82
C LEU A 292 13.74 -11.20 -7.05
N SER A 293 12.61 -10.78 -7.62
CA SER A 293 11.68 -9.89 -6.93
C SER A 293 11.16 -10.51 -5.64
N ALA A 294 10.67 -11.76 -5.70
CA ALA A 294 10.16 -12.49 -4.54
C ALA A 294 11.21 -12.60 -3.43
N VAL A 295 12.44 -12.97 -3.79
CA VAL A 295 13.59 -13.00 -2.89
C VAL A 295 13.83 -11.63 -2.23
N ARG A 296 13.68 -10.54 -2.98
CA ARG A 296 13.80 -9.16 -2.48
C ARG A 296 12.56 -8.63 -1.75
N GLY A 297 11.57 -9.48 -1.50
CA GLY A 297 10.32 -9.09 -0.82
C GLY A 297 9.37 -8.27 -1.69
N PHE A 298 9.64 -8.18 -2.99
CA PHE A 298 8.75 -7.60 -3.99
C PHE A 298 7.97 -8.72 -4.68
N ARG A 299 6.76 -8.47 -5.20
CA ARG A 299 5.99 -9.48 -5.96
C ARG A 299 5.95 -10.85 -5.26
N LEU A 300 5.50 -10.87 -4.01
CA LEU A 300 5.25 -12.08 -3.24
C LEU A 300 3.94 -12.78 -3.67
N GLN A 301 3.08 -12.13 -4.46
CA GLN A 301 1.90 -12.75 -5.05
C GLN A 301 2.21 -14.06 -5.82
N PRO A 302 3.04 -14.07 -6.89
CA PRO A 302 3.35 -15.30 -7.63
C PRO A 302 3.86 -16.48 -6.79
N PRO A 303 4.91 -16.33 -5.96
CA PRO A 303 5.41 -17.46 -5.18
C PRO A 303 4.40 -17.96 -4.16
N LEU A 304 3.59 -17.08 -3.55
CA LEU A 304 2.59 -17.50 -2.56
C LEU A 304 1.38 -18.17 -3.23
N TYR A 305 0.93 -17.68 -4.39
CA TYR A 305 -0.11 -18.35 -5.19
C TYR A 305 0.33 -19.76 -5.62
N ALA A 306 1.62 -19.95 -5.96
CA ALA A 306 2.16 -21.28 -6.25
C ALA A 306 2.08 -22.27 -5.08
N ARG A 307 1.83 -21.79 -3.84
CA ARG A 307 1.65 -22.61 -2.63
C ARG A 307 0.19 -22.71 -2.17
N MET A 308 -0.74 -22.12 -2.91
CA MET A 308 -2.16 -22.25 -2.63
C MET A 308 -2.72 -23.50 -3.28
N THR A 309 -3.69 -24.10 -2.60
CA THR A 309 -4.38 -25.31 -3.04
C THR A 309 -5.84 -25.00 -3.35
N LEU A 310 -6.32 -25.54 -4.46
CA LEU A 310 -7.73 -25.52 -4.83
C LEU A 310 -8.33 -26.93 -4.68
N PRO A 311 -9.54 -27.07 -4.15
CA PRO A 311 -10.20 -28.37 -4.08
C PRO A 311 -10.30 -29.02 -5.46
N SER A 312 -10.02 -30.32 -5.54
CA SER A 312 -10.18 -31.13 -6.75
C SER A 312 -9.27 -30.77 -7.94
N LEU A 313 -8.28 -29.91 -7.75
CA LEU A 313 -7.27 -29.56 -8.76
C LEU A 313 -5.86 -29.91 -8.28
N PRO A 314 -4.92 -30.23 -9.19
CA PRO A 314 -3.53 -30.46 -8.82
C PRO A 314 -2.87 -29.17 -8.31
N PRO A 315 -1.71 -29.25 -7.63
CA PRO A 315 -0.99 -28.06 -7.23
C PRO A 315 -0.58 -27.20 -8.45
N PRO A 316 -0.50 -25.87 -8.31
CA PRO A 316 -0.03 -25.00 -9.37
C PRO A 316 1.38 -25.38 -9.85
N THR A 317 1.56 -25.46 -11.16
CA THR A 317 2.86 -25.67 -11.82
C THR A 317 3.54 -24.33 -12.11
N ASP A 318 2.78 -23.30 -12.47
CA ASP A 318 3.30 -21.96 -12.68
C ASP A 318 2.27 -20.89 -12.29
N VAL A 319 2.77 -19.68 -12.04
CA VAL A 319 1.95 -18.49 -11.82
C VAL A 319 2.40 -17.39 -12.77
N GLN A 320 1.46 -16.84 -13.54
CA GLN A 320 1.70 -15.78 -14.49
C GLN A 320 1.14 -14.45 -13.99
N LEU A 321 1.93 -13.38 -14.13
CA LEU A 321 1.41 -12.02 -14.17
C LEU A 321 1.07 -11.69 -15.62
N LEU A 322 -0.21 -11.46 -15.92
CA LEU A 322 -0.67 -10.98 -17.22
C LEU A 322 -0.79 -9.46 -17.16
N PHE A 323 0.12 -8.77 -17.85
CA PHE A 323 0.14 -7.32 -17.91
C PHE A 323 -0.79 -6.82 -19.02
N LEU A 324 -1.70 -5.90 -18.64
CA LEU A 324 -2.50 -5.11 -19.56
C LEU A 324 -1.93 -3.68 -19.56
N ALA A 325 -1.25 -3.31 -20.63
CA ALA A 325 -0.42 -2.12 -20.70
C ALA A 325 -0.59 -1.40 -22.06
N PRO A 326 -1.57 -0.50 -22.21
CA PRO A 326 -1.94 0.07 -23.50
C PRO A 326 -0.78 0.81 -24.21
N GLU A 327 0.14 1.40 -23.44
CA GLU A 327 1.26 2.19 -23.96
C GLU A 327 2.52 1.34 -24.27
N TRP A 328 2.47 0.02 -24.07
CA TRP A 328 3.59 -0.86 -24.40
C TRP A 328 3.57 -1.23 -25.88
N LYS A 329 4.75 -1.50 -26.44
CA LYS A 329 4.88 -2.03 -27.81
C LYS A 329 4.01 -3.29 -28.04
N GLN A 330 3.90 -4.13 -27.01
CA GLN A 330 2.94 -5.22 -26.94
C GLN A 330 2.01 -4.96 -25.76
N PRO A 331 0.72 -4.64 -26.00
CA PRO A 331 -0.19 -4.27 -24.92
C PRO A 331 -0.45 -5.38 -23.91
N ILE A 332 -0.30 -6.64 -24.34
CA ILE A 332 -0.44 -7.83 -23.51
C ILE A 332 0.93 -8.49 -23.40
N ALA A 333 1.40 -8.64 -22.17
CA ALA A 333 2.67 -9.29 -21.87
C ALA A 333 2.53 -10.19 -20.64
N ARG A 334 3.40 -11.20 -20.53
CA ARG A 334 3.38 -12.17 -19.42
C ARG A 334 4.73 -12.22 -18.71
N SER A 335 4.70 -12.50 -17.42
CA SER A 335 5.89 -12.94 -16.68
C SER A 335 5.51 -14.11 -15.80
N THR A 336 6.35 -15.14 -15.81
CA THR A 336 6.02 -16.44 -15.21
C THR A 336 6.93 -16.71 -14.03
N PHE A 337 6.34 -17.19 -12.95
CA PHE A 337 7.02 -17.78 -11.81
C PHE A 337 6.77 -19.29 -11.84
N ASP A 338 7.85 -20.07 -11.98
CA ASP A 338 7.78 -21.54 -11.93
C ASP A 338 7.65 -22.02 -10.48
N ALA A 339 6.62 -22.81 -10.18
CA ALA A 339 6.40 -23.34 -8.84
C ALA A 339 7.54 -24.27 -8.38
N GLY A 340 8.28 -24.88 -9.31
CA GLY A 340 9.48 -25.68 -9.03
C GLY A 340 10.60 -24.89 -8.34
N LEU A 341 10.61 -23.55 -8.45
CA LEU A 341 11.59 -22.72 -7.75
C LEU A 341 11.51 -22.85 -6.22
N TRP A 342 10.40 -23.34 -5.67
CA TRP A 342 10.24 -23.57 -4.24
C TRP A 342 11.12 -24.69 -3.67
N THR A 343 11.57 -25.64 -4.49
CA THR A 343 12.35 -26.80 -4.04
C THR A 343 13.86 -26.57 -4.05
N GLY A 344 14.33 -25.45 -4.61
CA GLY A 344 15.76 -25.11 -4.68
C GLY A 344 16.15 -23.93 -3.80
N HIS A 345 17.37 -23.44 -4.02
CA HIS A 345 17.97 -22.31 -3.30
C HIS A 345 17.09 -21.05 -3.32
N THR A 346 16.45 -20.73 -4.46
CA THR A 346 15.52 -19.61 -4.56
C THR A 346 14.35 -19.74 -3.58
N GLY A 347 13.81 -20.94 -3.41
CA GLY A 347 12.75 -21.24 -2.45
C GLY A 347 13.20 -21.00 -1.01
N ASP A 348 14.42 -21.37 -0.66
CA ASP A 348 15.00 -21.10 0.67
C ASP A 348 15.15 -19.60 0.93
N MET A 349 15.63 -18.87 -0.07
CA MET A 349 15.73 -17.41 0.02
C MET A 349 14.35 -16.75 0.19
N ILE A 350 13.33 -17.23 -0.51
CA ILE A 350 11.94 -16.74 -0.34
C ILE A 350 11.43 -17.06 1.06
N ARG A 351 11.65 -18.29 1.58
CA ARG A 351 11.30 -18.66 2.97
C ARG A 351 11.97 -17.73 3.97
N GLN A 352 13.25 -17.44 3.80
CA GLN A 352 14.00 -16.54 4.67
C GLN A 352 13.45 -15.11 4.63
N THR A 353 13.09 -14.62 3.45
CA THR A 353 12.42 -13.34 3.27
C THR A 353 11.09 -13.30 4.00
N LEU A 354 10.22 -14.30 3.81
CA LEU A 354 8.94 -14.40 4.51
C LEU A 354 9.12 -14.46 6.03
N SER A 355 10.06 -15.27 6.53
CA SER A 355 10.40 -15.36 7.96
C SER A 355 10.79 -13.99 8.53
N THR A 356 11.63 -13.24 7.80
CA THR A 356 12.05 -11.88 8.18
C THR A 356 10.85 -10.92 8.30
N LEU A 357 9.94 -10.93 7.31
CA LEU A 357 8.77 -10.04 7.32
C LEU A 357 7.82 -10.39 8.47
N ILE A 358 7.54 -11.68 8.66
CA ILE A 358 6.64 -12.15 9.71
C ILE A 358 7.19 -11.87 11.11
N GLN A 359 8.50 -12.05 11.32
CA GLN A 359 9.14 -11.72 12.60
C GLN A 359 9.04 -10.22 12.91
N GLY A 360 9.23 -9.36 11.91
CA GLY A 360 9.07 -7.91 12.08
C GLY A 360 7.63 -7.51 12.44
N ILE A 361 6.63 -8.11 11.77
CA ILE A 361 5.21 -7.92 12.11
C ILE A 361 4.91 -8.40 13.54
N ALA A 362 5.43 -9.57 13.91
CA ALA A 362 5.24 -10.15 15.25
C ALA A 362 5.88 -9.28 16.35
N ARG A 363 7.04 -8.67 16.06
CA ARG A 363 7.73 -7.71 16.93
C ARG A 363 7.13 -6.31 16.92
N ARG A 364 6.06 -6.08 16.15
CA ARG A 364 5.38 -4.78 16.01
C ARG A 364 6.31 -3.67 15.51
N GLU A 365 7.20 -4.01 14.59
CA GLU A 365 8.15 -3.10 13.97
C GLU A 365 7.51 -2.39 12.77
N PHE A 366 6.95 -1.20 12.97
CA PHE A 366 6.18 -0.46 11.96
C PHE A 366 6.84 0.87 11.56
N PHE A 367 8.16 0.87 11.49
CA PHE A 367 8.95 2.05 11.14
C PHE A 367 8.74 2.49 9.68
N ILE A 368 8.99 3.77 9.43
CA ILE A 368 8.99 4.32 8.07
C ILE A 368 10.16 3.74 7.29
N LEU A 369 9.98 3.40 6.02
CA LEU A 369 11.09 3.03 5.13
C LEU A 369 11.01 3.93 3.90
N PRO A 370 11.67 5.10 3.89
CA PRO A 370 11.56 6.02 2.76
C PRO A 370 12.29 5.52 1.51
N ASP A 371 11.65 5.64 0.36
CA ASP A 371 12.13 5.28 -0.99
C ASP A 371 11.23 5.96 -2.04
N GLY A 372 11.44 5.70 -3.35
CA GLY A 372 10.68 6.32 -4.44
C GLY A 372 9.15 6.15 -4.38
N TYR A 373 8.63 5.10 -3.72
CA TYR A 373 7.18 4.94 -3.51
C TYR A 373 6.56 5.97 -2.57
N CYS A 374 7.38 6.77 -1.88
CA CYS A 374 6.88 7.82 -1.01
C CYS A 374 6.14 8.91 -1.78
N ASP A 375 6.52 9.19 -3.04
CA ASP A 375 5.96 10.29 -3.82
C ASP A 375 4.46 10.13 -4.10
N TYR A 376 4.01 8.88 -4.24
CA TYR A 376 2.62 8.51 -4.48
C TYR A 376 1.99 7.70 -3.32
N CYS A 377 2.61 7.73 -2.14
CA CYS A 377 2.12 7.01 -0.97
C CYS A 377 0.79 7.62 -0.47
N GLU A 378 -0.24 6.78 -0.42
CA GLU A 378 -1.59 7.13 0.03
C GLU A 378 -1.66 7.54 1.53
N PHE A 379 -0.69 7.08 2.33
CA PHE A 379 -0.56 7.40 3.75
C PHE A 379 0.43 8.55 4.04
N SER A 380 0.83 9.32 3.02
CA SER A 380 1.84 10.39 3.19
C SER A 380 1.43 11.44 4.23
N GLY A 381 0.13 11.72 4.37
CA GLY A 381 -0.38 12.72 5.31
C GLY A 381 -0.23 12.36 6.79
N ALA A 382 -0.21 11.06 7.11
CA ALA A 382 0.05 10.56 8.47
C ALA A 382 1.52 10.16 8.68
N CYS A 383 2.33 10.16 7.61
CA CYS A 383 3.69 9.65 7.63
C CYS A 383 4.69 10.72 8.08
N ARG A 384 5.56 10.35 9.02
CA ARG A 384 6.62 11.23 9.54
C ARG A 384 7.89 11.26 8.68
N ARG A 385 7.81 10.90 7.40
CA ARG A 385 8.99 10.84 6.51
C ARG A 385 9.72 12.18 6.34
N HIS A 386 9.02 13.31 6.53
CA HIS A 386 9.58 14.65 6.43
C HIS A 386 10.15 15.17 7.76
N ASP A 387 9.96 14.44 8.85
CA ASP A 387 10.61 14.73 10.12
C ASP A 387 12.06 14.25 10.05
N ALA A 388 13.00 15.18 10.17
CA ALA A 388 14.42 14.90 9.99
C ALA A 388 14.96 13.86 11.01
N MET A 389 14.47 13.91 12.26
CA MET A 389 14.92 13.00 13.31
C MET A 389 14.33 11.61 13.14
N ALA A 390 13.04 11.50 12.84
CA ALA A 390 12.39 10.23 12.56
C ALA A 390 13.00 9.54 11.32
N TRP A 391 13.27 10.32 10.26
CA TRP A 391 13.96 9.83 9.08
C TRP A 391 15.36 9.32 9.41
N TRP A 392 16.14 10.11 10.15
CA TRP A 392 17.52 9.76 10.51
C TRP A 392 17.59 8.49 11.36
N ARG A 393 16.73 8.36 12.38
CA ARG A 393 16.62 7.16 13.23
C ARG A 393 16.24 5.94 12.42
N SER A 394 15.19 6.03 11.61
CA SER A 394 14.79 4.92 10.74
C SER A 394 15.91 4.52 9.78
N TYR A 395 16.52 5.49 9.09
CA TYR A 395 17.59 5.22 8.13
C TYR A 395 18.82 4.56 8.77
N ARG A 396 19.08 4.74 10.08
CA ARG A 396 20.22 4.11 10.78
C ARG A 396 19.84 2.89 11.61
N SER A 397 18.55 2.62 11.78
CA SER A 397 18.07 1.51 12.60
C SER A 397 18.53 0.15 12.08
N PRO A 398 18.87 -0.80 12.99
CA PRO A 398 19.10 -2.20 12.63
C PRO A 398 17.93 -2.82 11.86
N GLN A 399 16.70 -2.50 12.26
CA GLN A 399 15.45 -3.01 11.69
C GLN A 399 15.32 -2.60 10.20
N ALA A 400 15.46 -1.31 9.87
CA ALA A 400 15.44 -0.85 8.49
C ALA A 400 16.62 -1.36 7.66
N ARG A 401 17.77 -1.62 8.31
CA ARG A 401 18.93 -2.22 7.63
C ARG A 401 18.66 -3.65 7.19
N VAL A 402 17.89 -4.44 7.95
CA VAL A 402 17.48 -5.79 7.54
C VAL A 402 16.68 -5.74 6.24
N LEU A 403 15.62 -4.92 6.17
CA LEU A 403 14.81 -4.80 4.96
C LEU A 403 15.58 -4.21 3.77
N ARG A 404 16.48 -3.24 3.99
CA ARG A 404 17.34 -2.72 2.90
C ARG A 404 18.34 -3.76 2.39
N LYS A 405 18.87 -4.63 3.25
CA LYS A 405 19.73 -5.74 2.81
C LYS A 405 18.94 -6.77 2.01
N LEU A 406 17.73 -7.08 2.45
CA LEU A 406 16.79 -7.95 1.75
C LEU A 406 16.54 -7.46 0.31
N ARG A 407 16.28 -6.16 0.12
CA ARG A 407 16.11 -5.55 -1.23
C ARG A 407 17.35 -5.63 -2.13
N LYS A 408 18.54 -5.86 -1.57
CA LYS A 408 19.81 -5.93 -2.29
C LYS A 408 20.28 -7.37 -2.53
N GLN A 409 19.51 -8.38 -2.12
CA GLN A 409 19.83 -9.77 -2.37
C GLN A 409 19.98 -10.03 -3.88
N LYS A 410 20.82 -11.02 -4.19
CA LYS A 410 21.05 -11.52 -5.55
C LYS A 410 20.84 -13.02 -5.49
N ILE A 411 20.25 -13.57 -6.55
CA ILE A 411 20.26 -15.00 -6.78
C ILE A 411 21.57 -15.26 -7.51
N SER A 412 22.50 -15.97 -6.89
CA SER A 412 23.62 -16.58 -7.59
C SER A 412 23.10 -17.85 -8.22
N ASP A 413 23.25 -17.98 -9.54
CA ASP A 413 23.10 -19.27 -10.20
C ASP A 413 24.23 -20.16 -9.67
N GLU A 414 23.89 -21.27 -9.02
CA GLU A 414 24.85 -22.35 -8.72
C GLU A 414 25.21 -23.10 -10.00
#